data_AF-A0AA35TIP3-F1
#
_entry.id   AF-A0AA35TIP3-F1
#
_cell.length_a   1.000
_cell.length_b   1.000
_cell.length_c   1.000
_cell.angle_alpha   90.00
_cell.angle_beta   90.00
_cell.angle_gamma   90.00
#
_symmetry.space_group_name_H-M   'P 1'
#
loop_
_entity.id
_entity.type
_entity.pdbx_description
1 polymer ?
#
loop_
_entity_poly.entity_id
_entity_poly.type
_entity_poly.pdbx_seq_one_letter_code
_entity_poly.pdbx_strand_id
1 'polypeptide(L)'
;MSHLAYPNLARLPDFPERGLNYTGIPVEGWGTGLLVPLAISCLVFLTAGLPNRARGWEIWWALLNTAVIHPMDFFVGTLGVGPKYLVDEYAILDSRYWVERDNTVMWVAYLEFFTMAPLSYLWYRSAVRGYWSRHFWAVLCSSFQQFGTFMYWGTEWSDGFIHQPALDWPPRFDSYLKLKYFWFVFVFLNGIWVVIPFYIYCRTYLFLSKITRNNWTKKLR
;
A
#
# COMPACT_ATOMS: atom_id res chain seq x y z
N MET A 1 -13.00 24.39 6.40
CA MET A 1 -11.74 24.20 7.14
C MET A 1 -10.72 25.11 6.48
N SER A 2 -10.08 26.01 7.22
CA SER A 2 -9.22 27.05 6.64
C SER A 2 -7.92 26.47 6.08
N HIS A 3 -7.49 26.98 4.93
CA HIS A 3 -6.25 26.67 4.21
C HIS A 3 -4.95 26.81 5.03
N LEU A 4 -5.04 27.40 6.24
CA LEU A 4 -3.93 27.62 7.18
C LEU A 4 -3.35 26.35 7.81
N ALA A 5 -4.05 25.20 7.71
CA ALA A 5 -3.57 23.94 8.29
C ALA A 5 -2.58 23.17 7.38
N TYR A 6 -2.46 23.54 6.09
CA TYR A 6 -1.76 22.73 5.08
C TYR A 6 -0.93 23.59 4.11
N PRO A 7 0.32 23.96 4.47
CA PRO A 7 1.17 24.86 3.69
C PRO A 7 1.50 24.33 2.28
N ASN A 8 1.56 23.01 2.11
CA ASN A 8 1.77 22.34 0.82
C ASN A 8 0.59 22.51 -0.14
N LEU A 9 -0.63 22.69 0.37
CA LEU A 9 -1.84 22.90 -0.42
C LEU A 9 -2.09 24.40 -0.68
N ALA A 10 -1.56 25.29 0.17
CA ALA A 10 -1.71 26.74 0.07
C ALA A 10 -0.97 27.38 -1.13
N ARG A 11 0.03 26.70 -1.71
CA ARG A 11 0.81 27.19 -2.86
C ARG A 11 0.09 27.03 -4.20
N LEU A 12 -1.01 26.29 -4.23
CA LEU A 12 -1.72 25.97 -5.46
C LEU A 12 -2.78 27.05 -5.69
N PRO A 13 -2.67 27.85 -6.76
CA PRO A 13 -3.52 29.02 -7.01
C PRO A 13 -5.01 28.68 -7.15
N ASP A 14 -5.32 27.41 -7.40
CA ASP A 14 -6.68 26.86 -7.50
C ASP A 14 -7.00 25.85 -6.39
N PHE A 15 -6.31 25.82 -5.24
CA PHE A 15 -6.71 24.98 -4.10
C PHE A 15 -7.90 25.64 -3.42
N PRO A 16 -9.11 25.31 -3.83
CA PRO A 16 -10.14 26.32 -3.86
C PRO A 16 -10.88 26.32 -2.54
N GLU A 17 -11.55 27.43 -2.28
CA GLU A 17 -12.80 27.51 -1.51
C GLU A 17 -13.90 26.56 -2.06
N ARG A 18 -13.58 25.59 -2.94
CA ARG A 18 -14.42 24.43 -3.22
C ARG A 18 -14.52 23.71 -1.90
N GLY A 19 -15.65 23.90 -1.21
CA GLY A 19 -16.21 22.84 -0.39
C GLY A 19 -15.99 21.56 -1.18
N LEU A 20 -15.18 20.65 -0.65
CA LEU A 20 -14.77 19.41 -1.27
C LEU A 20 -16.05 18.76 -1.83
N ASN A 21 -16.34 18.98 -3.11
CA ASN A 21 -17.51 18.46 -3.80
C ASN A 21 -16.98 17.30 -4.63
N TYR A 22 -16.69 16.24 -3.86
CA TYR A 22 -16.71 14.84 -4.20
C TYR A 22 -17.40 14.56 -5.53
N THR A 23 -16.65 14.24 -6.59
CA THR A 23 -17.06 13.46 -7.78
C THR A 23 -18.45 13.73 -8.42
N GLY A 24 -19.15 14.82 -8.12
CA GLY A 24 -20.59 14.94 -8.42
C GLY A 24 -21.47 13.84 -7.81
N ILE A 25 -20.93 12.98 -6.93
CA ILE A 25 -21.67 11.97 -6.20
C ILE A 25 -21.18 12.01 -4.75
N PRO A 26 -21.89 12.74 -3.86
CA PRO A 26 -21.70 12.52 -2.45
C PRO A 26 -22.19 11.10 -2.18
N VAL A 27 -21.28 10.15 -2.02
CA VAL A 27 -21.66 8.96 -1.27
C VAL A 27 -21.58 9.36 0.20
N GLU A 28 -22.51 10.24 0.61
CA GLU A 28 -22.99 10.32 1.97
C GLU A 28 -23.56 8.94 2.31
N GLY A 29 -22.64 8.06 2.67
CA GLY A 29 -22.90 6.65 2.79
C GLY A 29 -21.63 6.04 3.31
N TRP A 30 -21.52 6.01 4.63
CA TRP A 30 -20.53 5.24 5.40
C TRP A 30 -20.36 3.79 4.89
N GLY A 31 -21.27 3.30 4.05
CA GLY A 31 -21.20 2.02 3.36
C GLY A 31 -20.07 1.88 2.35
N THR A 32 -20.00 2.67 1.27
CA THR A 32 -19.29 2.19 0.05
C THR A 32 -17.78 1.98 0.21
N GLY A 33 -17.08 2.85 0.94
CA GLY A 33 -15.63 2.72 1.10
C GLY A 33 -15.19 1.55 1.98
N LEU A 34 -15.94 1.20 3.03
CA LEU A 34 -15.65 0.02 3.87
C LEU A 34 -16.26 -1.26 3.30
N LEU A 35 -17.35 -1.16 2.54
CA LEU A 35 -17.98 -2.30 1.89
C LEU A 35 -17.06 -2.94 0.84
N VAL A 36 -16.18 -2.18 0.18
CA VAL A 36 -15.25 -2.75 -0.81
C VAL A 36 -14.23 -3.70 -0.15
N PRO A 37 -13.46 -3.29 0.88
CA PRO A 37 -12.58 -4.21 1.60
C PRO A 37 -13.31 -5.41 2.21
N LEU A 38 -14.53 -5.21 2.72
CA LEU A 38 -15.35 -6.29 3.26
C LEU A 38 -15.82 -7.26 2.19
N ALA A 39 -16.32 -6.77 1.04
CA ALA A 39 -16.75 -7.58 -0.07
C ALA A 39 -15.58 -8.37 -0.67
N ILE A 40 -14.41 -7.74 -0.86
CA ILE A 40 -13.21 -8.43 -1.32
C ILE A 40 -12.77 -9.47 -0.28
N SER A 41 -12.77 -9.15 1.01
CA SER A 41 -12.45 -10.13 2.07
C SER A 41 -13.38 -11.33 2.04
N CYS A 42 -14.69 -11.11 1.91
CA CYS A 42 -15.68 -12.18 1.77
C CYS A 42 -15.40 -13.04 0.53
N LEU A 43 -15.18 -12.42 -0.63
CA LEU A 43 -14.84 -13.14 -1.86
C LEU A 43 -13.55 -13.95 -1.73
N VAL A 44 -12.53 -13.39 -1.07
CA VAL A 44 -11.26 -14.08 -0.78
C VAL A 44 -11.52 -15.29 0.10
N PHE A 45 -12.29 -15.17 1.18
CA PHE A 45 -12.60 -16.30 2.05
C PHE A 45 -13.45 -17.38 1.36
N LEU A 46 -14.43 -16.98 0.54
CA LEU A 46 -15.25 -17.91 -0.24
C LEU A 46 -14.43 -18.71 -1.26
N THR A 47 -13.43 -18.10 -1.88
CA THR A 47 -12.66 -18.71 -2.99
C THR A 47 -11.37 -19.40 -2.53
N ALA A 48 -10.70 -18.85 -1.54
CA ALA A 48 -9.40 -19.33 -1.05
C ALA A 48 -9.49 -20.08 0.29
N GLY A 49 -10.52 -19.83 1.10
CA GLY A 49 -10.68 -20.38 2.45
C GLY A 49 -10.16 -19.46 3.55
N LEU A 50 -10.30 -19.91 4.81
CA LEU A 50 -9.87 -19.16 5.99
C LEU A 50 -8.36 -19.31 6.27
N PRO A 51 -7.72 -18.29 6.84
CA PRO A 51 -6.30 -18.35 7.18
C PRO A 51 -6.07 -19.34 8.32
N ASN A 52 -5.13 -20.27 8.12
CA ASN A 52 -4.70 -21.19 9.17
C ASN A 52 -3.39 -20.67 9.80
N ARG A 53 -3.44 -20.29 11.08
CA ARG A 53 -2.27 -19.77 11.83
C ARG A 53 -1.06 -20.71 11.82
N ALA A 54 -1.26 -22.02 11.67
CA ALA A 54 -0.18 -23.00 11.58
C ALA A 54 0.72 -22.80 10.35
N ARG A 55 0.30 -21.99 9.37
CA ARG A 55 1.01 -21.79 8.10
C ARG A 55 1.79 -20.48 8.00
N GLY A 56 1.90 -19.74 9.12
CA GLY A 56 2.74 -18.55 9.26
C GLY A 56 1.98 -17.23 9.11
N TRP A 57 2.58 -16.16 9.65
CA TRP A 57 1.98 -14.82 9.67
C TRP A 57 1.88 -14.18 8.28
N GLU A 58 2.72 -14.60 7.34
CA GLU A 58 2.78 -14.13 5.94
C GLU A 58 1.43 -14.26 5.21
N ILE A 59 0.57 -15.19 5.64
CA ILE A 59 -0.80 -15.33 5.11
C ILE A 59 -1.64 -14.10 5.44
N TRP A 60 -1.50 -13.55 6.65
CA TRP A 60 -2.22 -12.34 7.04
C TRP A 60 -1.71 -11.13 6.28
N TRP A 61 -0.41 -11.05 6.01
CA TRP A 61 0.15 -10.02 5.15
C TRP A 61 -0.43 -10.07 3.74
N ALA A 62 -0.49 -11.26 3.13
CA ALA A 62 -1.09 -11.45 1.81
C ALA A 62 -2.59 -11.10 1.81
N LEU A 63 -3.34 -11.49 2.85
CA LEU A 63 -4.75 -11.14 2.99
C LEU A 63 -4.97 -9.62 3.11
N LEU A 64 -4.20 -8.95 3.99
CA LEU A 64 -4.30 -7.51 4.20
C LEU A 64 -4.01 -6.73 2.92
N ASN A 65 -2.98 -7.13 2.16
CA ASN A 65 -2.65 -6.50 0.88
C ASN A 65 -3.75 -6.73 -0.17
N THR A 66 -4.32 -7.94 -0.21
CA THR A 66 -5.37 -8.29 -1.17
C THR A 66 -6.67 -7.54 -0.91
N ALA A 67 -7.09 -7.51 0.35
CA ALA A 67 -8.45 -7.16 0.69
C ALA A 67 -8.59 -5.76 1.27
N VAL A 68 -7.51 -5.15 1.75
CA VAL A 68 -7.58 -3.86 2.44
C VAL A 68 -6.67 -2.85 1.77
N ILE A 69 -5.35 -3.05 1.81
CA ILE A 69 -4.36 -2.02 1.44
C ILE A 69 -4.49 -1.63 -0.04
N HIS A 70 -4.23 -2.55 -0.98
CA HIS A 70 -4.23 -2.20 -2.40
C HIS A 70 -5.61 -1.73 -2.91
N PRO A 71 -6.75 -2.30 -2.45
CA PRO A 71 -8.05 -1.70 -2.73
C PRO A 71 -8.20 -0.28 -2.16
N MET A 72 -7.76 -0.03 -0.93
CA MET A 72 -7.86 1.30 -0.31
C MET A 72 -7.03 2.33 -1.05
N ASP A 73 -5.78 2.01 -1.41
CA ASP A 73 -4.92 2.92 -2.17
C ASP A 73 -5.55 3.29 -3.52
N PHE A 74 -6.22 2.35 -4.18
CA PHE A 74 -6.92 2.63 -5.42
C PHE A 74 -8.24 3.38 -5.25
N PHE A 75 -9.17 2.85 -4.45
CA PHE A 75 -10.49 3.46 -4.33
C PHE A 75 -10.43 4.80 -3.59
N VAL A 76 -9.70 4.88 -2.50
CA VAL A 76 -9.59 6.10 -1.69
C VAL A 76 -8.49 7.01 -2.23
N GLY A 77 -7.28 6.46 -2.43
CA GLY A 77 -6.12 7.23 -2.85
C GLY A 77 -6.17 7.68 -4.32
N THR A 78 -6.66 6.84 -5.24
CA THR A 78 -6.64 7.12 -6.69
C THR A 78 -7.98 7.51 -7.28
N LEU A 79 -9.11 7.03 -6.75
CA LEU A 79 -10.46 7.35 -7.22
C LEU A 79 -11.27 8.31 -6.31
N GLY A 80 -10.86 8.47 -5.05
CA GLY A 80 -11.43 9.47 -4.15
C GLY A 80 -12.78 9.00 -3.62
N VAL A 81 -12.98 7.69 -3.69
CA VAL A 81 -14.17 6.96 -3.35
C VAL A 81 -13.96 6.37 -1.96
N GLY A 82 -14.57 7.01 -0.97
CA GLY A 82 -14.50 6.55 0.42
C GLY A 82 -15.12 7.57 1.37
N PRO A 83 -15.05 7.30 2.69
CA PRO A 83 -15.48 8.27 3.68
C PRO A 83 -14.69 9.58 3.51
N LYS A 84 -15.40 10.71 3.56
CA LYS A 84 -14.85 12.06 3.42
C LYS A 84 -13.54 12.25 4.21
N TYR A 85 -13.55 11.90 5.49
CA TYR A 85 -12.37 12.08 6.36
C TYR A 85 -11.13 11.32 5.86
N LEU A 86 -11.33 10.15 5.25
CA LEU A 86 -10.23 9.30 4.80
C LEU A 86 -9.64 9.80 3.48
N VAL A 87 -10.51 10.24 2.56
CA VAL A 87 -10.10 10.88 1.30
C VAL A 87 -9.33 12.17 1.59
N ASP A 88 -9.82 12.98 2.53
CA ASP A 88 -9.16 14.21 2.95
C ASP A 88 -7.76 13.92 3.54
N GLU A 89 -7.66 12.91 4.42
CA GLU A 89 -6.38 12.51 5.01
C GLU A 89 -5.38 11.99 3.97
N TYR A 90 -5.84 11.22 2.98
CA TYR A 90 -4.98 10.77 1.85
C TYR A 90 -4.47 11.96 1.02
N ALA A 91 -5.29 12.99 0.80
CA ALA A 91 -4.88 14.18 0.07
C ALA A 91 -3.87 15.04 0.83
N ILE A 92 -3.91 15.03 2.16
CA ILE A 92 -2.95 15.76 3.02
C ILE A 92 -1.62 15.00 3.11
N LEU A 93 -1.70 13.68 3.22
CA LEU A 93 -0.56 12.77 3.36
C LEU A 93 0.46 13.00 2.24
N ASP A 94 -0.02 13.17 1.01
CA ASP A 94 0.82 13.46 -0.14
C ASP A 94 0.00 14.12 -1.26
N SER A 95 0.38 15.34 -1.65
CA SER A 95 -0.34 16.10 -2.67
C SER A 95 -0.29 15.47 -4.06
N ARG A 96 0.65 14.55 -4.32
CA ARG A 96 0.79 13.84 -5.61
C ARG A 96 -0.38 12.94 -5.95
N TYR A 97 -1.19 12.53 -4.97
CA TYR A 97 -2.38 11.73 -5.25
C TYR A 97 -3.48 12.54 -5.94
N TRP A 98 -4.18 13.36 -5.16
CA TRP A 98 -5.39 14.05 -5.59
C TRP A 98 -5.13 15.38 -6.26
N VAL A 99 -4.11 16.06 -5.78
CA VAL A 99 -3.97 17.48 -6.01
C VAL A 99 -3.17 17.70 -7.28
N GLU A 100 -2.04 17.03 -7.38
CA GLU A 100 -1.13 17.14 -8.53
C GLU A 100 -1.33 15.99 -9.53
N ARG A 101 -1.87 14.85 -9.06
CA ARG A 101 -2.07 13.62 -9.85
C ARG A 101 -0.80 13.23 -10.60
N ASP A 102 0.31 13.17 -9.87
CA ASP A 102 1.61 12.84 -10.46
C ASP A 102 1.52 11.50 -11.22
N ASN A 103 1.99 11.50 -12.46
CA ASN A 103 1.88 10.33 -13.33
C ASN A 103 2.54 9.10 -12.71
N THR A 104 3.70 9.26 -12.06
CA THR A 104 4.42 8.12 -11.48
C THR A 104 3.66 7.53 -10.30
N VAL A 105 3.23 8.37 -9.35
CA VAL A 105 2.44 7.93 -8.18
C VAL A 105 1.12 7.32 -8.61
N MET A 106 0.43 7.90 -9.59
CA MET A 106 -0.80 7.32 -10.14
C MET A 106 -0.56 5.94 -10.76
N TRP A 107 0.50 5.78 -11.57
CA TRP A 107 0.85 4.48 -12.15
C TRP A 107 1.21 3.44 -11.08
N VAL A 108 1.93 3.83 -10.02
CA VAL A 108 2.20 2.95 -8.88
C VAL A 108 0.89 2.50 -8.24
N ALA A 109 -0.05 3.40 -7.99
CA ALA A 109 -1.34 3.05 -7.39
C ALA A 109 -2.21 2.16 -8.30
N TYR A 110 -2.16 2.36 -9.62
CA TYR A 110 -2.76 1.43 -10.58
C TYR A 110 -2.12 0.04 -10.53
N LEU A 111 -0.79 -0.04 -10.43
CA LEU A 111 -0.07 -1.31 -10.29
C LEU A 111 -0.42 -2.02 -8.97
N GLU A 112 -0.54 -1.29 -7.88
CA GLU A 112 -0.96 -1.83 -6.58
C GLU A 112 -2.28 -2.59 -6.70
N PHE A 113 -3.29 -1.99 -7.31
CA PHE A 113 -4.59 -2.63 -7.43
C PHE A 113 -4.68 -3.68 -8.54
N PHE A 114 -4.25 -3.35 -9.75
CA PHE A 114 -4.43 -4.24 -10.90
C PHE A 114 -3.38 -5.35 -11.01
N THR A 115 -2.24 -5.21 -10.32
CA THR A 115 -1.17 -6.21 -10.34
C THR A 115 -0.91 -6.78 -8.94
N MET A 116 -0.65 -5.94 -7.94
CA MET A 116 -0.24 -6.44 -6.62
C MET A 116 -1.40 -7.12 -5.89
N ALA A 117 -2.63 -6.59 -5.94
CA ALA A 117 -3.80 -7.21 -5.29
C ALA A 117 -4.13 -8.62 -5.84
N PRO A 118 -4.15 -8.85 -7.16
CA PRO A 118 -4.27 -10.20 -7.72
C PRO A 118 -3.13 -11.13 -7.32
N LEU A 119 -1.88 -10.64 -7.30
CA LEU A 119 -0.73 -11.44 -6.89
C LEU A 119 -0.77 -11.80 -5.41
N SER A 120 -1.16 -10.86 -4.54
CA SER A 120 -1.34 -11.11 -3.11
C SER A 120 -2.49 -12.09 -2.86
N TYR A 121 -3.54 -12.07 -3.69
CA TYR A 121 -4.62 -13.06 -3.64
C TYR A 121 -4.11 -14.46 -4.00
N LEU A 122 -3.36 -14.59 -5.11
CA LEU A 122 -2.79 -15.86 -5.55
C LEU A 122 -1.81 -16.42 -4.51
N TRP A 123 -1.03 -15.53 -3.89
CA TRP A 123 -0.19 -15.88 -2.76
C TRP A 123 -1.01 -16.39 -1.58
N TYR A 124 -2.00 -15.62 -1.10
CA TYR A 124 -2.89 -16.00 -0.02
C TYR A 124 -3.53 -17.37 -0.27
N ARG A 125 -4.17 -17.55 -1.43
CA ARG A 125 -4.82 -18.80 -1.85
C ARG A 125 -3.85 -19.97 -1.84
N SER A 126 -2.66 -19.78 -2.42
CA SER A 126 -1.64 -20.83 -2.47
C SER A 126 -1.15 -21.20 -1.08
N ALA A 127 -1.02 -20.23 -0.18
CA ALA A 127 -0.60 -20.47 1.20
C ALA A 127 -1.70 -21.19 2.02
N VAL A 128 -2.96 -20.77 1.89
CA VAL A 128 -4.12 -21.43 2.55
C VAL A 128 -4.35 -22.84 2.03
N ARG A 129 -4.11 -23.09 0.73
CA ARG A 129 -4.24 -24.44 0.14
C ARG A 129 -3.00 -25.31 0.26
N GLY A 130 -1.85 -24.72 0.59
CA GLY A 130 -0.62 -25.45 0.88
C GLY A 130 0.17 -25.79 -0.37
N TYR A 131 -0.06 -25.02 -1.44
CA TYR A 131 0.66 -25.17 -2.69
C TYR A 131 2.05 -24.56 -2.59
N TRP A 132 3.03 -25.22 -3.23
CA TRP A 132 4.41 -24.73 -3.30
C TRP A 132 4.51 -23.37 -4.01
N SER A 133 3.62 -23.11 -4.97
CA SER A 133 3.51 -21.84 -5.71
C SER A 133 3.35 -20.61 -4.83
N ARG A 134 2.97 -20.77 -3.55
CA ARG A 134 2.95 -19.66 -2.58
C ARG A 134 4.28 -18.89 -2.53
N HIS A 135 5.40 -19.59 -2.67
CA HIS A 135 6.73 -18.98 -2.64
C HIS A 135 7.00 -18.11 -3.87
N PHE A 136 6.56 -18.59 -5.05
CA PHE A 136 6.65 -17.84 -6.29
C PHE A 136 5.80 -16.56 -6.23
N TRP A 137 4.53 -16.68 -5.84
CA TRP A 137 3.63 -15.53 -5.73
C TRP A 137 4.09 -14.53 -4.65
N ALA A 138 4.60 -15.02 -3.52
CA ALA A 138 5.14 -14.19 -2.45
C ALA A 138 6.29 -13.31 -2.96
N VAL A 139 7.27 -13.93 -3.63
CA VAL A 139 8.42 -13.21 -4.20
C VAL A 139 7.97 -12.23 -5.26
N LEU A 140 7.12 -12.64 -6.20
CA LEU A 140 6.67 -11.78 -7.28
C LEU A 140 5.90 -10.55 -6.76
N CYS A 141 4.95 -10.76 -5.85
CA CYS A 141 4.21 -9.67 -5.20
C CYS A 141 5.14 -8.74 -4.42
N SER A 142 6.06 -9.31 -3.62
CA SER A 142 7.05 -8.56 -2.84
C SER A 142 7.96 -7.69 -3.73
N SER A 143 8.28 -8.14 -4.94
CA SER A 143 9.08 -7.37 -5.91
C SER A 143 8.36 -6.15 -6.44
N PHE A 144 7.09 -6.28 -6.77
CA PHE A 144 6.30 -5.12 -7.14
C PHE A 144 6.13 -4.14 -5.97
N GLN A 145 5.91 -4.65 -4.75
CA GLN A 145 5.80 -3.82 -3.55
C GLN A 145 7.06 -2.98 -3.32
N GLN A 146 8.25 -3.61 -3.28
CA GLN A 146 9.49 -2.86 -3.10
C GLN A 146 9.78 -1.88 -4.24
N PHE A 147 9.57 -2.32 -5.48
CA PHE A 147 9.77 -1.44 -6.63
C PHE A 147 8.86 -0.22 -6.56
N GLY A 148 7.57 -0.40 -6.26
CA GLY A 148 6.62 0.69 -6.05
C GLY A 148 7.06 1.64 -4.94
N THR A 149 7.48 1.12 -3.79
CA THR A 149 7.95 1.95 -2.66
C THR A 149 9.21 2.74 -3.01
N PHE A 150 10.19 2.12 -3.69
CA PHE A 150 11.39 2.84 -4.10
C PHE A 150 11.11 3.90 -5.17
N MET A 151 10.19 3.63 -6.10
CA MET A 151 9.74 4.64 -7.07
C MET A 151 9.05 5.81 -6.35
N TYR A 152 8.14 5.52 -5.42
CA TYR A 152 7.41 6.52 -4.64
C TYR A 152 8.32 7.42 -3.79
N TRP A 153 9.30 6.83 -3.10
CA TRP A 153 10.31 7.58 -2.36
C TRP A 153 11.30 8.30 -3.27
N GLY A 154 11.73 7.65 -4.35
CA GLY A 154 12.71 8.19 -5.28
C GLY A 154 12.24 9.47 -5.97
N THR A 155 10.97 9.49 -6.39
CA THR A 155 10.38 10.70 -6.99
C THR A 155 10.21 11.82 -5.95
N GLU A 156 9.80 11.50 -4.73
CA GLU A 156 9.69 12.55 -3.69
C GLU A 156 11.05 13.12 -3.30
N TRP A 157 12.06 12.25 -3.24
CA TRP A 157 13.44 12.66 -2.99
C TRP A 157 13.96 13.56 -4.11
N SER A 158 13.72 13.20 -5.38
CA SER A 158 14.15 14.02 -6.52
C SER A 158 13.47 15.38 -6.56
N ASP A 159 12.22 15.44 -6.11
CA ASP A 159 11.44 16.67 -6.07
C ASP A 159 11.74 17.51 -4.82
N GLY A 160 12.68 17.08 -3.97
CA GLY A 160 13.09 17.81 -2.77
C GLY A 160 12.04 17.82 -1.67
N PHE A 161 11.18 16.80 -1.60
CA PHE A 161 10.11 16.64 -0.63
C PHE A 161 9.05 17.74 -0.64
N ILE A 162 8.85 18.38 -1.79
CA ILE A 162 7.94 19.52 -1.90
C ILE A 162 6.48 19.15 -1.66
N HIS A 163 6.09 17.87 -1.75
CA HIS A 163 4.71 17.42 -1.60
C HIS A 163 4.36 17.08 -0.15
N GLN A 164 5.38 16.89 0.70
CA GLN A 164 5.20 16.61 2.13
C GLN A 164 4.71 17.85 2.90
N PRO A 165 3.74 17.70 3.81
CA PRO A 165 3.14 18.83 4.51
C PRO A 165 4.10 19.46 5.52
N ALA A 166 4.31 20.77 5.36
CA ALA A 166 5.06 21.61 6.30
C ALA A 166 6.49 21.10 6.59
N LEU A 167 7.13 20.46 5.60
CA LEU A 167 8.47 19.93 5.75
C LEU A 167 9.52 21.00 5.41
N ASP A 168 10.38 21.30 6.38
CA ASP A 168 11.65 21.99 6.19
C ASP A 168 12.79 20.98 6.14
N TRP A 169 13.83 21.29 5.35
CA TRP A 169 15.01 20.44 5.24
C TRP A 169 16.18 21.01 6.06
N PRO A 170 16.86 20.20 6.88
CA PRO A 170 16.63 18.78 7.15
C PRO A 170 15.39 18.54 8.04
N PRO A 171 14.69 17.39 7.89
CA PRO A 171 13.45 17.10 8.61
C PRO A 171 13.71 16.93 10.11
N ARG A 172 12.83 17.49 10.94
CA ARG A 172 12.94 17.48 12.41
C ARG A 172 11.71 16.86 13.08
N PHE A 173 11.87 16.45 14.34
CA PHE A 173 10.81 15.90 15.20
C PHE A 173 10.18 17.00 16.08
N ASP A 174 9.80 18.13 15.48
CA ASP A 174 9.43 19.36 16.20
C ASP A 174 7.96 19.79 16.03
N SER A 175 7.21 19.13 15.14
CA SER A 175 5.80 19.43 14.89
C SER A 175 4.99 18.15 14.74
N TYR A 176 3.77 18.14 15.30
CA TYR A 176 2.82 17.04 15.13
C TYR A 176 2.57 16.70 13.66
N LEU A 177 2.50 17.70 12.78
CA LEU A 177 2.27 17.47 11.35
C LEU A 177 3.44 16.72 10.69
N LYS A 178 4.68 17.11 10.98
CA LYS A 178 5.89 16.43 10.48
C LYS A 178 6.01 15.02 11.08
N LEU A 179 5.69 14.86 12.36
CA LEU A 179 5.67 13.56 13.02
C LEU A 179 4.65 12.61 12.40
N LYS A 180 3.42 13.08 12.19
CA LYS A 180 2.32 12.28 11.62
C LYS A 180 2.58 11.95 10.15
N TYR A 181 2.75 12.95 9.30
CA TYR A 181 2.73 12.73 7.84
C TYR A 181 4.09 12.31 7.30
N PHE A 182 5.17 13.00 7.67
CA PHE A 182 6.49 12.66 7.14
C PHE A 182 7.09 11.44 7.85
N TRP A 183 7.31 11.51 9.17
CA TRP A 183 8.03 10.44 9.87
C TRP A 183 7.21 9.16 10.03
N PHE A 184 5.95 9.27 10.45
CA PHE A 184 5.14 8.08 10.68
C PHE A 184 4.59 7.50 9.37
N VAL A 185 3.94 8.30 8.53
CA VAL A 185 3.32 7.77 7.32
C VAL A 185 4.33 7.62 6.17
N PHE A 186 4.99 8.69 5.75
CA PHE A 186 5.87 8.65 4.59
C PHE A 186 7.11 7.77 4.83
N VAL A 187 7.76 7.86 5.99
CA VAL A 187 8.97 7.06 6.31
C VAL A 187 8.61 5.70 6.93
N PHE A 188 7.94 5.69 8.09
CA PHE A 188 7.76 4.43 8.84
C PHE A 188 6.77 3.48 8.17
N LEU A 189 5.56 3.93 7.81
CA LEU A 189 4.57 3.05 7.18
C LEU A 189 5.10 2.53 5.86
N ASN A 190 5.54 3.38 4.91
CA ASN A 190 6.14 2.88 3.67
C ASN A 190 7.38 2.00 3.89
N GLY A 191 8.17 2.26 4.94
CA GLY A 191 9.30 1.40 5.32
C GLY A 191 8.90 -0.06 5.59
N ILE A 192 7.66 -0.31 6.03
CA ILE A 192 7.11 -1.66 6.18
C ILE A 192 7.09 -2.40 4.84
N TRP A 193 6.75 -1.71 3.73
CA TRP A 193 6.76 -2.28 2.37
C TRP A 193 8.17 -2.47 1.78
N VAL A 194 9.21 -2.03 2.47
CA VAL A 194 10.59 -2.44 2.16
C VAL A 194 10.97 -3.65 3.00
N VAL A 195 10.79 -3.56 4.32
CA VAL A 195 11.29 -4.55 5.29
C VAL A 195 10.57 -5.89 5.19
N ILE A 196 9.23 -5.89 5.10
CA ILE A 196 8.45 -7.14 5.05
C ILE A 196 8.74 -7.90 3.75
N PRO A 197 8.64 -7.29 2.55
CA PRO A 197 9.06 -7.92 1.30
C PRO A 197 10.49 -8.47 1.32
N PHE A 198 11.43 -7.75 1.92
CA PHE A 198 12.81 -8.23 2.03
C PHE A 198 12.90 -9.49 2.90
N TYR A 199 12.21 -9.48 4.04
CA TYR A 199 12.12 -10.66 4.91
C TYR A 199 11.52 -11.88 4.18
N ILE A 200 10.49 -11.66 3.34
CA ILE A 200 9.86 -12.72 2.53
C ILE A 200 10.84 -13.31 1.52
N TYR A 201 11.71 -12.50 0.91
CA TYR A 201 12.79 -13.01 0.05
C TYR A 201 13.75 -13.89 0.82
N CYS A 202 14.27 -13.42 1.95
CA CYS A 202 15.22 -14.17 2.77
C CYS A 202 14.59 -15.51 3.20
N ARG A 203 13.34 -15.49 3.66
CA ARG A 203 12.60 -16.68 4.07
C ARG A 203 12.41 -17.68 2.93
N THR A 204 11.96 -17.20 1.78
CA THR A 204 11.74 -18.04 0.60
C THR A 204 13.06 -18.63 0.10
N TYR A 205 14.11 -17.82 0.02
CA TYR A 205 15.46 -18.26 -0.36
C TYR A 205 15.97 -19.36 0.58
N LEU A 206 15.89 -19.18 1.90
CA LEU A 206 16.34 -20.16 2.88
C LEU A 206 15.55 -21.47 2.79
N PHE A 207 14.24 -21.38 2.60
CA PHE A 207 13.37 -22.56 2.43
C PHE A 207 13.74 -23.36 1.17
N LEU A 208 13.87 -22.68 0.02
CA LEU A 208 14.22 -23.32 -1.25
C LEU A 208 15.64 -23.90 -1.21
N SER A 209 16.60 -23.18 -0.62
CA SER A 209 17.98 -23.65 -0.45
C SER A 209 18.05 -24.95 0.36
N LYS A 210 17.24 -25.06 1.43
CA LYS A 210 17.16 -26.29 2.24
C LYS A 210 16.59 -27.46 1.45
N ILE A 211 15.52 -27.26 0.68
CA ILE A 211 14.93 -28.30 -0.16
C ILE A 211 15.93 -28.79 -1.20
N THR A 212 16.55 -27.86 -1.92
CA THR A 212 17.52 -28.18 -2.97
C THR A 212 18.69 -28.97 -2.39
N ARG A 213 19.28 -28.52 -1.27
CA ARG A 213 20.37 -29.24 -0.59
C ARG A 213 19.98 -30.67 -0.21
N ASN A 214 18.80 -30.85 0.38
CA ASN A 214 18.31 -32.18 0.76
C ASN A 214 18.12 -33.10 -0.45
N ASN A 215 17.57 -32.59 -1.55
CA ASN A 215 17.39 -33.36 -2.77
C ASN A 215 18.73 -33.77 -3.40
N TRP A 216 19.74 -32.90 -3.37
CA TRP A 216 21.11 -33.23 -3.79
C TRP A 216 21.71 -34.34 -2.93
N THR A 217 21.62 -34.26 -1.60
CA THR A 217 22.16 -35.31 -0.71
C THR A 217 21.49 -36.67 -0.90
N LYS A 218 20.20 -36.70 -1.26
CA LYS A 218 19.48 -37.94 -1.56
C LYS A 218 19.91 -38.58 -2.88
N LYS A 219 20.35 -37.80 -3.87
CA LYS A 219 20.87 -38.32 -5.15
C LYS A 219 22.28 -38.92 -5.05
N LEU A 220 23.03 -38.56 -4.00
CA LEU A 220 24.41 -39.03 -3.77
C LEU A 220 24.50 -40.28 -2.87
N ARG A 221 23.37 -40.79 -2.39
CA ARG A 221 23.24 -42.04 -1.63
C ARG A 221 22.53 -43.06 -2.49
#